data_AF-R1DRY9-F1
#
_entry.id   AF-R1DRY9-F1
#
_cell.length_a   1.000
_cell.length_b   1.000
_cell.length_c   1.000
_cell.angle_alpha   90.00
_cell.angle_beta   90.00
_cell.angle_gamma   90.00
#
_symmetry.space_group_name_H-M   'P 1'
#
loop_
_entity.id
_entity.type
_entity.pdbx_description
1 polymer ?
#
loop_
_entity_poly.entity_id
_entity_poly.type
_entity_poly.pdbx_seq_one_letter_code
_entity_poly.pdbx_strand_id
1 'polypeptide(L)'
;MASPGCSVSTEQESFGLSSRDNRVTGFSRYQEHRATRRAHTIELEPTMSQFSVIERELSNPRRRHDHTPRRRSLLHSITRRLHDPVDVETSAARGALARDVNRRVRTALLGQRYWSNRFVGRAEEEYQLFISQYRRCSVSRRLAVAAVLLGLSTVYDAVVNQRPASFVALRTAAPVALLVVGSLLCRLRATRRWWRLAAVVAACCAYGSVLSADAVEPDGAWEACDKDANSVWQLLWLIAAMACSALFFALDLPHVCACLALQLATYLAGSLALQARWWRRAGRGEWRLPSLVLGPPAGLQLGRDEDASSRMVVDCILSAGLALLLLLCAARMRDQHERQCFINSYVLHARVSKQHTRIGMLQRKHAELLALFSNPRVPDSSPLVLRPLHLGQELKFLMRALPHEHLAVEPAASIGDLAPAVLAHNPRIILFSGHSFMGSLAFELDDGRIDLPPAAAFISQLSREAAPRLQCVFLNGCHTAALGHKLVEEMPWLCVICWCSITEDAAARAFATGFYDAVGDFIFNEEQIRIELAYWLGLKRMYDQGFRLGDPATYLHPPGHPHHSAPVFRGCDGCCPPVHGNVVLLASFEKRGGRTEGQRAAQPERSAGRS
;
A
#
# COMPACT_ATOMS: atom_id res chain seq x y z
N MET A 1 -80.44 44.23 -25.65
CA MET A 1 -80.44 43.84 -24.22
C MET A 1 -79.14 44.35 -23.59
N ALA A 2 -79.24 45.03 -22.46
CA ALA A 2 -78.17 45.52 -21.55
C ALA A 2 -76.77 45.86 -22.11
N SER A 3 -76.52 47.16 -22.28
CA SER A 3 -75.20 47.84 -22.27
C SER A 3 -74.88 48.30 -20.81
N PRO A 4 -73.93 49.23 -20.50
CA PRO A 4 -72.61 49.59 -21.06
C PRO A 4 -71.53 49.85 -19.96
N GLY A 5 -70.36 50.40 -20.33
CA GLY A 5 -69.47 51.20 -19.44
C GLY A 5 -67.97 50.83 -19.54
N CYS A 6 -67.08 51.46 -20.32
CA CYS A 6 -66.93 52.79 -20.96
C CYS A 6 -66.00 53.79 -20.23
N SER A 7 -65.18 54.49 -21.04
CA SER A 7 -64.36 55.71 -20.81
C SER A 7 -63.10 55.63 -19.92
N VAL A 8 -61.85 55.97 -20.29
CA VAL A 8 -61.19 56.87 -21.30
C VAL A 8 -60.35 57.95 -20.57
N SER A 9 -59.03 57.97 -20.88
CA SER A 9 -58.05 59.08 -20.80
C SER A 9 -57.78 59.77 -19.43
N THR A 10 -56.72 60.56 -19.21
CA THR A 10 -55.90 61.40 -20.13
C THR A 10 -54.47 61.65 -19.57
N GLU A 11 -53.63 62.32 -20.35
CA GLU A 11 -52.22 62.67 -20.09
C GLU A 11 -52.01 63.69 -18.94
N GLN A 12 -50.82 63.75 -18.32
CA GLN A 12 -49.84 64.84 -18.55
C GLN A 12 -48.58 64.80 -17.66
N GLU A 13 -47.51 65.26 -18.30
CA GLU A 13 -46.18 65.73 -17.90
C GLU A 13 -45.92 66.20 -16.44
N SER A 14 -44.70 65.95 -15.92
CA SER A 14 -43.65 66.98 -15.72
C SER A 14 -42.69 66.78 -14.53
N PHE A 15 -41.45 67.22 -14.75
CA PHE A 15 -40.33 67.57 -13.85
C PHE A 15 -40.51 67.56 -12.31
N GLY A 16 -39.47 67.06 -11.60
CA GLY A 16 -39.26 67.37 -10.18
C GLY A 16 -37.97 66.80 -9.58
N LEU A 17 -36.99 67.65 -9.28
CA LEU A 17 -35.72 67.30 -8.60
C LEU A 17 -35.89 67.20 -7.07
N SER A 18 -34.90 66.56 -6.44
CA SER A 18 -34.28 66.98 -5.16
C SER A 18 -34.57 66.19 -3.87
N SER A 19 -33.55 65.43 -3.46
CA SER A 19 -32.86 65.47 -2.15
C SER A 19 -33.50 64.91 -0.86
N ARG A 20 -32.60 64.22 -0.13
CA ARG A 20 -32.44 64.14 1.34
C ARG A 20 -33.36 63.23 2.16
N ASP A 21 -32.71 62.21 2.73
CA ASP A 21 -32.63 61.97 4.17
C ASP A 21 -33.80 62.44 5.05
N ASN A 22 -34.55 61.50 5.62
CA ASN A 22 -34.13 61.05 6.95
C ASN A 22 -34.70 59.70 7.39
N ARG A 23 -34.02 59.12 8.38
CA ARG A 23 -34.45 57.95 9.15
C ARG A 23 -35.74 58.25 9.91
N VAL A 24 -36.68 57.29 9.93
CA VAL A 24 -37.49 57.03 11.12
C VAL A 24 -37.39 55.55 11.47
N THR A 25 -36.98 55.29 12.71
CA THR A 25 -36.77 53.97 13.29
C THR A 25 -38.07 53.38 13.84
N GLY A 26 -38.37 52.13 13.50
CA GLY A 26 -39.36 51.30 14.18
C GLY A 26 -38.70 50.08 14.86
N PHE A 27 -38.39 50.19 16.16
CA PHE A 27 -38.17 49.02 17.04
C PHE A 27 -39.51 48.23 17.11
N SER A 28 -39.61 46.90 17.17
CA SER A 28 -39.08 45.92 18.15
C SER A 28 -39.66 44.53 17.78
N ARG A 29 -39.24 43.34 18.24
CA ARG A 29 -38.09 42.83 19.04
C ARG A 29 -38.10 41.29 18.97
N TYR A 30 -36.99 40.61 19.32
CA TYR A 30 -36.85 39.15 19.53
C TYR A 30 -37.01 38.25 18.27
N GLN A 31 -36.19 37.23 18.01
CA GLN A 31 -35.16 36.58 18.84
C GLN A 31 -33.76 36.56 18.20
N GLU A 32 -32.74 36.71 19.02
CA GLU A 32 -31.35 36.35 18.71
C GLU A 32 -31.15 34.83 18.83
N HIS A 33 -30.53 34.20 17.82
CA HIS A 33 -29.49 33.17 18.00
C HIS A 33 -28.96 32.65 16.65
N ARG A 34 -27.97 33.34 16.08
CA ARG A 34 -27.03 32.71 15.13
C ARG A 34 -25.65 33.33 15.28
N ALA A 35 -24.78 32.64 16.02
CA ALA A 35 -23.41 33.06 16.23
C ALA A 35 -22.66 33.11 14.89
N THR A 36 -22.07 34.26 14.58
CA THR A 36 -21.36 34.54 13.33
C THR A 36 -20.04 33.76 13.25
N ARG A 37 -20.07 32.56 12.66
CA ARG A 37 -18.87 31.95 12.09
C ARG A 37 -18.55 32.64 10.76
N ARG A 38 -17.75 33.71 10.79
CA ARG A 38 -17.06 34.17 9.57
C ARG A 38 -16.03 33.10 9.18
N ALA A 39 -16.35 32.32 8.15
CA ALA A 39 -15.33 31.59 7.41
C ALA A 39 -14.42 32.63 6.75
N HIS A 40 -13.11 32.51 6.96
CA HIS A 40 -12.14 33.25 6.16
C HIS A 40 -11.77 32.38 4.96
N THR A 41 -12.40 32.64 3.82
CA THR A 41 -11.94 32.12 2.53
C THR A 41 -10.57 32.71 2.24
N ILE A 42 -9.60 31.86 1.91
CA ILE A 42 -8.25 32.30 1.55
C ILE A 42 -8.07 32.12 0.05
N GLU A 43 -7.66 33.19 -0.63
CA GLU A 43 -7.17 33.16 -1.99
C GLU A 43 -5.68 32.80 -1.96
N LEU A 44 -5.31 31.66 -2.55
CA LEU A 44 -3.92 31.24 -2.69
C LEU A 44 -3.26 31.95 -3.89
N GLU A 45 -2.89 33.22 -3.71
CA GLU A 45 -2.09 33.96 -4.69
C GLU A 45 -0.66 33.40 -4.81
N PRO A 46 -0.20 33.03 -6.02
CA PRO A 46 1.16 32.52 -6.23
C PRO A 46 2.25 33.57 -6.02
N THR A 47 3.16 33.32 -5.08
CA THR A 47 4.44 34.05 -4.99
C THR A 47 5.58 33.21 -5.55
N MET A 48 6.50 33.82 -6.31
CA MET A 48 7.64 33.12 -6.93
C MET A 48 8.52 32.35 -5.93
N SER A 49 8.52 32.71 -4.64
CA SER A 49 9.25 31.99 -3.60
C SER A 49 8.73 30.56 -3.40
N GLN A 50 7.42 30.33 -3.52
CA GLN A 50 6.79 29.03 -3.26
C GLN A 50 7.15 27.98 -4.31
N PHE A 51 7.31 28.40 -5.58
CA PHE A 51 7.81 27.53 -6.65
C PHE A 51 9.18 26.91 -6.29
N SER A 52 10.10 27.71 -5.73
CA SER A 52 11.43 27.21 -5.32
C SER A 52 11.38 26.22 -4.14
N VAL A 53 10.36 26.30 -3.28
CA VAL A 53 10.17 25.36 -2.17
C VAL A 53 9.60 24.03 -2.67
N ILE A 54 8.67 24.07 -3.63
CA ILE A 54 8.12 22.88 -4.28
C ILE A 54 9.18 22.19 -5.15
N GLU A 55 10.01 22.94 -5.88
CA GLU A 55 11.18 22.37 -6.56
C GLU A 55 12.18 21.73 -5.58
N ARG A 56 12.37 22.28 -4.38
CA ARG A 56 13.19 21.64 -3.32
C ARG A 56 12.55 20.37 -2.74
N GLU A 57 11.23 20.34 -2.54
CA GLU A 57 10.51 19.11 -2.14
C GLU A 57 10.63 18.02 -3.23
N LEU A 58 10.46 18.38 -4.51
CA LEU A 58 10.56 17.48 -5.67
C LEU A 58 12.01 17.03 -5.95
N SER A 59 13.01 17.86 -5.67
CA SER A 59 14.42 17.53 -5.84
C SER A 59 15.06 16.85 -4.62
N ASN A 60 14.36 16.76 -3.48
CA ASN A 60 14.88 16.19 -2.23
C ASN A 60 15.27 14.70 -2.41
N PRO A 61 16.56 14.34 -2.38
CA PRO A 61 17.01 12.99 -2.71
C PRO A 61 16.56 11.92 -1.70
N ARG A 62 16.09 12.32 -0.51
CA ARG A 62 15.60 11.37 0.52
C ARG A 62 14.22 10.77 0.24
N ARG A 63 13.52 11.20 -0.82
CA ARG A 63 12.28 10.59 -1.32
C ARG A 63 12.38 9.99 -2.72
N ARG A 64 13.59 9.83 -3.27
CA ARG A 64 13.77 9.07 -4.52
C ARG A 64 13.60 7.57 -4.27
N HIS A 65 12.37 7.07 -4.43
CA HIS A 65 12.24 5.73 -4.99
C HIS A 65 12.80 5.72 -6.42
N ASP A 66 13.47 4.64 -6.78
CA ASP A 66 14.51 4.60 -7.80
C ASP A 66 13.94 4.55 -9.25
N HIS A 67 13.47 5.71 -9.72
CA HIS A 67 12.92 5.91 -11.07
C HIS A 67 14.03 6.18 -12.10
N THR A 68 14.71 5.11 -12.53
CA THR A 68 15.56 5.15 -13.72
C THR A 68 14.73 4.92 -15.00
N PRO A 69 14.92 5.71 -16.08
CA PRO A 69 14.12 5.59 -17.31
C PRO A 69 14.28 4.24 -18.03
N ARG A 70 15.36 3.49 -17.74
CA ARG A 70 15.55 2.09 -18.21
C ARG A 70 14.50 1.10 -17.67
N ARG A 71 13.79 1.39 -16.56
CA ARG A 71 12.73 0.50 -16.05
C ARG A 71 11.45 0.51 -16.90
N ARG A 72 11.07 1.65 -17.50
CA ARG A 72 9.85 1.76 -18.32
C ARG A 72 9.96 0.93 -19.61
N SER A 73 11.11 0.95 -20.31
CA SER A 73 11.27 0.18 -21.55
C SER A 73 11.24 -1.34 -21.33
N LEU A 74 11.81 -1.84 -20.23
CA LEU A 74 11.82 -3.28 -19.95
C LEU A 74 10.41 -3.83 -19.70
N LEU A 75 9.63 -3.16 -18.84
CA LEU A 75 8.23 -3.52 -18.57
C LEU A 75 7.37 -3.46 -19.84
N HIS A 76 7.50 -2.39 -20.64
CA HIS A 76 6.74 -2.23 -21.87
C HIS A 76 7.14 -3.25 -22.97
N SER A 77 8.40 -3.71 -22.97
CA SER A 77 8.87 -4.77 -23.88
C SER A 77 8.41 -6.18 -23.50
N ILE A 78 8.05 -6.39 -22.22
CA ILE A 78 7.52 -7.66 -21.71
C ILE A 78 6.02 -7.75 -21.99
N THR A 79 5.28 -6.65 -21.83
CA THR A 79 3.84 -6.63 -22.13
C THR A 79 3.53 -6.80 -23.62
N ARG A 80 4.36 -6.26 -24.53
CA ARG A 80 4.15 -6.41 -25.98
C ARG A 80 4.31 -7.85 -26.51
N ARG A 81 5.19 -8.68 -25.92
CA ARG A 81 5.43 -10.07 -26.37
C ARG A 81 4.44 -11.11 -25.82
N LEU A 82 3.44 -10.67 -25.07
CA LEU A 82 2.40 -11.55 -24.50
C LEU A 82 1.08 -11.48 -25.30
N HIS A 83 1.09 -10.85 -26.49
CA HIS A 83 -0.11 -10.62 -27.30
C HIS A 83 -0.11 -11.33 -28.66
N ASP A 84 0.99 -11.99 -29.03
CA ASP A 84 1.05 -12.81 -30.24
C ASP A 84 0.44 -14.21 -29.97
N PRO A 85 -0.38 -14.76 -30.88
CA PRO A 85 -0.79 -16.16 -30.81
C PRO A 85 0.40 -17.03 -31.20
N VAL A 86 0.84 -17.95 -30.32
CA VAL A 86 2.08 -18.72 -30.56
C VAL A 86 1.96 -20.19 -30.22
N ASP A 87 2.47 -20.97 -31.16
CA ASP A 87 2.53 -22.42 -31.30
C ASP A 87 3.22 -23.21 -30.18
N VAL A 88 3.04 -24.53 -30.31
CA VAL A 88 3.25 -25.57 -29.29
C VAL A 88 4.71 -25.73 -28.84
N GLU A 89 5.70 -25.32 -29.65
CA GLU A 89 7.14 -25.46 -29.32
C GLU A 89 7.61 -24.57 -28.16
N THR A 90 6.82 -23.56 -27.76
CA THR A 90 7.28 -22.52 -26.82
C THR A 90 7.33 -22.91 -25.33
N SER A 91 6.94 -24.13 -24.95
CA SER A 91 6.81 -24.54 -23.54
C SER A 91 8.12 -24.44 -22.73
N ALA A 92 9.22 -24.95 -23.28
CA ALA A 92 10.53 -24.91 -22.61
C ALA A 92 11.06 -23.47 -22.46
N ALA A 93 10.90 -22.64 -23.50
CA ALA A 93 11.30 -21.24 -23.51
C ALA A 93 10.46 -20.38 -22.54
N ARG A 94 9.14 -20.58 -22.49
CA ARG A 94 8.24 -19.98 -21.48
C ARG A 94 8.67 -20.38 -20.07
N GLY A 95 9.03 -21.65 -19.85
CA GLY A 95 9.54 -22.14 -18.58
C GLY A 95 10.88 -21.53 -18.14
N ALA A 96 11.76 -21.20 -19.07
CA ALA A 96 13.01 -20.48 -18.79
C ALA A 96 12.75 -18.98 -18.51
N LEU A 97 11.97 -18.32 -19.36
CA LEU A 97 11.61 -16.90 -19.21
C LEU A 97 10.85 -16.63 -17.91
N ALA A 98 9.91 -17.50 -17.53
CA ALA A 98 9.18 -17.40 -16.26
C ALA A 98 10.08 -17.62 -15.03
N ARG A 99 11.14 -18.44 -15.16
CA ARG A 99 12.16 -18.61 -14.11
C ARG A 99 13.00 -17.34 -13.95
N ASP A 100 13.45 -16.74 -15.06
CA ASP A 100 14.24 -15.50 -15.02
C ASP A 100 13.44 -14.27 -14.58
N VAL A 101 12.17 -14.16 -14.99
CA VAL A 101 11.27 -13.11 -14.50
C VAL A 101 11.04 -13.27 -12.99
N ASN A 102 10.77 -14.48 -12.50
CA ASN A 102 10.67 -14.74 -11.06
C ASN A 102 11.99 -14.43 -10.32
N ARG A 103 13.14 -14.78 -10.90
CA ARG A 103 14.47 -14.48 -10.34
C ARG A 103 14.70 -12.97 -10.22
N ARG A 104 14.33 -12.19 -11.24
CA ARG A 104 14.42 -10.72 -11.25
C ARG A 104 13.42 -10.07 -10.30
N VAL A 105 12.18 -10.57 -10.20
CA VAL A 105 11.19 -10.10 -9.21
C VAL A 105 11.72 -10.31 -7.78
N ARG A 106 12.25 -11.50 -7.48
CA ARG A 106 12.83 -11.84 -6.16
C ARG A 106 13.96 -10.91 -5.74
N THR A 107 14.89 -10.61 -6.64
CA THR A 107 16.06 -9.76 -6.32
C THR A 107 15.75 -8.26 -6.38
N ALA A 108 14.94 -7.80 -7.34
CA ALA A 108 14.72 -6.36 -7.58
C ALA A 108 13.50 -5.74 -6.87
N LEU A 109 12.57 -6.55 -6.35
CA LEU A 109 11.38 -6.06 -5.61
C LEU A 109 11.36 -6.46 -4.12
N LEU A 110 11.92 -7.63 -3.76
CA LEU A 110 11.84 -8.17 -2.38
C LEU A 110 13.21 -8.30 -1.68
N GLY A 111 14.31 -7.96 -2.37
CA GLY A 111 15.66 -7.98 -1.81
C GLY A 111 16.11 -9.36 -1.31
N GLN A 112 15.63 -10.46 -1.90
CA GLN A 112 15.83 -11.80 -1.35
C GLN A 112 17.32 -12.18 -1.29
N ARG A 113 17.82 -12.53 -0.09
CA ARG A 113 19.21 -12.97 0.12
C ARG A 113 19.43 -14.38 -0.41
N TYR A 114 20.45 -14.58 -1.24
CA TYR A 114 20.76 -15.85 -1.92
C TYR A 114 21.05 -17.04 -0.97
N TRP A 115 21.77 -16.79 0.13
CA TRP A 115 22.18 -17.84 1.06
C TRP A 115 21.10 -18.20 2.07
N SER A 116 20.42 -17.21 2.64
CA SER A 116 19.44 -17.41 3.73
C SER A 116 17.99 -17.43 3.28
N ASN A 117 17.72 -17.22 1.99
CA ASN A 117 16.40 -17.06 1.36
C ASN A 117 15.48 -15.98 1.96
N ARG A 118 15.90 -15.25 3.00
CA ARG A 118 15.12 -14.19 3.66
C ARG A 118 14.88 -12.99 2.76
N PHE A 119 13.73 -12.36 2.92
CA PHE A 119 13.40 -11.07 2.32
C PHE A 119 13.99 -9.92 3.15
N VAL A 120 14.00 -8.70 2.60
CA VAL A 120 14.44 -7.49 3.30
C VAL A 120 13.23 -6.66 3.75
N GLY A 121 13.27 -6.19 5.00
CA GLY A 121 12.23 -5.34 5.57
C GLY A 121 10.88 -6.06 5.78
N ARG A 122 9.80 -5.30 5.67
CA ARG A 122 8.42 -5.70 6.02
C ARG A 122 7.92 -6.98 5.33
N ALA A 123 8.44 -7.32 4.15
CA ALA A 123 8.08 -8.56 3.46
C ALA A 123 8.47 -9.85 4.22
N GLU A 124 9.56 -9.83 5.01
CA GLU A 124 9.90 -10.96 5.88
C GLU A 124 8.96 -11.00 7.10
N GLU A 125 8.55 -9.86 7.66
CA GLU A 125 7.60 -9.81 8.79
C GLU A 125 6.25 -10.42 8.43
N GLU A 126 5.68 -10.03 7.28
CA GLU A 126 4.43 -10.60 6.75
C GLU A 126 4.58 -12.12 6.47
N TYR A 127 5.71 -12.57 5.90
CA TYR A 127 5.99 -13.99 5.68
C TYR A 127 6.07 -14.78 7.00
N GLN A 128 6.72 -14.21 8.02
CA GLN A 128 6.88 -14.81 9.34
C GLN A 128 5.54 -14.90 10.09
N LEU A 129 4.67 -13.89 9.94
CA LEU A 129 3.29 -13.92 10.45
C LEU A 129 2.46 -14.98 9.73
N PHE A 130 2.55 -15.07 8.40
CA PHE A 130 1.86 -16.08 7.58
C PHE A 130 2.26 -17.52 8.00
N ILE A 131 3.56 -17.81 8.11
CA ILE A 131 4.06 -19.10 8.64
C ILE A 131 3.49 -19.35 10.03
N SER A 132 3.59 -18.37 10.94
CA SER A 132 3.19 -18.57 12.34
C SER A 132 1.68 -18.73 12.53
N GLN A 133 0.85 -18.35 11.55
CA GLN A 133 -0.58 -18.66 11.54
C GLN A 133 -0.82 -20.07 10.98
N TYR A 134 -0.26 -20.39 9.80
CA TYR A 134 -0.54 -21.64 9.10
C TYR A 134 0.13 -22.88 9.73
N ARG A 135 1.42 -22.79 10.08
CA ARG A 135 2.22 -23.95 10.53
C ARG A 135 2.03 -24.31 11.98
N ARG A 136 1.65 -23.36 12.85
CA ARG A 136 1.56 -23.56 14.31
C ARG A 136 0.71 -24.78 14.72
N CYS A 137 -0.49 -24.91 14.14
CA CYS A 137 -1.37 -26.05 14.38
C CYS A 137 -0.85 -27.34 13.72
N SER A 138 -0.13 -27.24 12.60
CA SER A 138 0.52 -28.38 11.95
C SER A 138 1.66 -28.94 12.79
N VAL A 139 2.52 -28.09 13.37
CA VAL A 139 3.64 -28.51 14.23
C VAL A 139 3.13 -29.14 15.52
N SER A 140 2.12 -28.56 16.19
CA SER A 140 1.50 -29.18 17.36
C SER A 140 0.95 -30.59 17.05
N ARG A 141 0.27 -30.78 15.91
CA ARG A 141 -0.21 -32.11 15.51
C ARG A 141 0.94 -33.08 15.24
N ARG A 142 2.01 -32.64 14.55
CA ARG A 142 3.19 -33.49 14.27
C ARG A 142 3.94 -33.89 15.53
N LEU A 143 4.10 -32.99 16.51
CA LEU A 143 4.68 -33.30 17.83
C LEU A 143 3.85 -34.35 18.58
N ALA A 144 2.51 -34.24 18.55
CA ALA A 144 1.62 -35.22 19.18
C ALA A 144 1.69 -36.59 18.49
N VAL A 145 1.71 -36.64 17.15
CA VAL A 145 1.89 -37.88 16.39
C VAL A 145 3.25 -38.52 16.68
N ALA A 146 4.32 -37.72 16.74
CA ALA A 146 5.65 -38.22 17.08
C ALA A 146 5.72 -38.77 18.52
N ALA A 147 5.03 -38.16 19.48
CA ALA A 147 4.90 -38.69 20.84
C ALA A 147 4.20 -40.07 20.84
N VAL A 148 3.11 -40.23 20.08
CA VAL A 148 2.41 -41.53 19.96
C VAL A 148 3.30 -42.59 19.30
N LEU A 149 3.94 -42.26 18.18
CA LEU A 149 4.82 -43.19 17.46
C LEU A 149 6.03 -43.61 18.30
N LEU A 150 6.64 -42.68 19.04
CA LEU A 150 7.75 -42.96 19.96
C LEU A 150 7.29 -43.84 21.13
N GLY A 151 6.12 -43.57 21.70
CA GLY A 151 5.54 -44.42 22.74
C GLY A 151 5.32 -45.84 22.25
N LEU A 152 4.68 -46.03 21.09
CA LEU A 152 4.43 -47.35 20.52
C LEU A 152 5.74 -48.12 20.21
N SER A 153 6.74 -47.47 19.62
CA SER A 153 8.00 -48.13 19.25
C SER A 153 8.85 -48.53 20.46
N THR A 154 8.77 -47.79 21.57
CA THR A 154 9.59 -48.03 22.76
C THR A 154 8.88 -48.85 23.85
N VAL A 155 7.55 -48.89 23.86
CA VAL A 155 6.77 -49.79 24.74
C VAL A 155 7.01 -51.26 24.38
N TYR A 156 7.19 -51.59 23.10
CA TYR A 156 7.54 -52.95 22.67
C TYR A 156 8.86 -53.43 23.32
N ASP A 157 9.92 -52.64 23.18
CA ASP A 157 11.24 -52.92 23.78
C ASP A 157 11.17 -53.02 25.31
N ALA A 158 10.45 -52.10 25.97
CA ALA A 158 10.25 -52.11 27.41
C ALA A 158 9.53 -53.37 27.94
N VAL A 159 8.46 -53.81 27.27
CA VAL A 159 7.62 -54.94 27.69
C VAL A 159 8.24 -56.29 27.34
N VAL A 160 8.80 -56.43 26.14
CA VAL A 160 9.37 -57.71 25.67
C VAL A 160 10.69 -58.03 26.36
N ASN A 161 11.57 -57.04 26.50
CA ASN A 161 12.94 -57.26 27.03
C ASN A 161 13.06 -57.05 28.55
N GLN A 162 11.92 -56.93 29.27
CA GLN A 162 11.85 -56.76 30.74
C GLN A 162 12.83 -55.73 31.31
N ARG A 163 12.99 -54.58 30.61
CA ARG A 163 14.01 -53.58 30.94
C ARG A 163 13.72 -52.88 32.28
N PRO A 164 14.77 -52.45 33.04
CA PRO A 164 14.58 -51.83 34.35
C PRO A 164 13.76 -50.53 34.26
N ALA A 165 12.98 -50.24 35.31
CA ALA A 165 12.04 -49.12 35.33
C ALA A 165 12.68 -47.74 35.02
N SER A 166 13.94 -47.54 35.38
CA SER A 166 14.72 -46.34 35.05
C SER A 166 14.99 -46.19 33.54
N PHE A 167 15.30 -47.28 32.84
CA PHE A 167 15.44 -47.31 31.38
C PHE A 167 14.11 -46.98 30.71
N VAL A 168 13.00 -47.60 31.16
CA VAL A 168 11.66 -47.33 30.63
C VAL A 168 11.26 -45.86 30.84
N ALA A 169 11.53 -45.29 32.01
CA ALA A 169 11.23 -43.89 32.31
C ALA A 169 11.97 -42.92 31.37
N LEU A 170 13.26 -43.16 31.10
CA LEU A 170 14.09 -42.32 30.22
C LEU A 170 13.81 -42.54 28.73
N ARG A 171 13.55 -43.79 28.32
CA ARG A 171 13.35 -44.17 26.91
C ARG A 171 11.95 -43.89 26.41
N THR A 172 10.92 -44.02 27.25
CA THR A 172 9.51 -43.98 26.83
C THR A 172 8.77 -42.80 27.47
N ALA A 173 8.68 -42.74 28.81
CA ALA A 173 7.79 -41.81 29.50
C ALA A 173 8.24 -40.34 29.37
N ALA A 174 9.51 -40.06 29.68
CA ALA A 174 10.06 -38.71 29.62
C ALA A 174 10.01 -38.06 28.22
N PRO A 175 10.46 -38.70 27.12
CA PRO A 175 10.43 -38.06 25.80
C PRO A 175 9.00 -37.92 25.25
N VAL A 176 8.09 -38.84 25.56
CA VAL A 176 6.66 -38.70 25.22
C VAL A 176 6.06 -37.50 25.96
N ALA A 177 6.31 -37.36 27.27
CA ALA A 177 5.85 -36.21 28.05
C ALA A 177 6.41 -34.87 27.52
N LEU A 178 7.70 -34.81 27.19
CA LEU A 178 8.35 -33.62 26.63
C LEU A 178 7.74 -33.20 25.28
N LEU A 179 7.44 -34.15 24.39
CA LEU A 179 6.79 -33.88 23.10
C LEU A 179 5.32 -33.45 23.25
N VAL A 180 4.59 -34.03 24.21
CA VAL A 180 3.21 -33.61 24.55
C VAL A 180 3.19 -32.19 25.14
N VAL A 181 4.07 -31.88 26.10
CA VAL A 181 4.22 -30.53 26.66
C VAL A 181 4.62 -29.54 25.56
N GLY A 182 5.57 -29.89 24.68
CA GLY A 182 5.91 -29.09 23.51
C GLY A 182 4.71 -28.83 22.59
N SER A 183 3.85 -29.83 22.37
CA SER A 183 2.62 -29.69 21.58
C SER A 183 1.60 -28.75 22.24
N LEU A 184 1.42 -28.82 23.57
CA LEU A 184 0.53 -27.94 24.33
C LEU A 184 1.06 -26.49 24.36
N LEU A 185 2.35 -26.31 24.59
CA LEU A 185 3.04 -25.00 24.47
C LEU A 185 2.91 -24.44 23.05
N CYS A 186 2.85 -25.27 22.02
CA CYS A 186 2.55 -24.81 20.66
C CYS A 186 1.10 -24.32 20.48
N ARG A 187 0.14 -24.66 21.35
CA ARG A 187 -1.27 -24.19 21.28
C ARG A 187 -1.58 -22.96 22.14
N LEU A 188 -0.95 -22.83 23.31
CA LEU A 188 -1.27 -21.77 24.31
C LEU A 188 -1.10 -20.33 23.78
N ARG A 189 -2.03 -19.41 24.10
CA ARG A 189 -1.97 -18.04 23.54
C ARG A 189 -0.72 -17.26 24.01
N ALA A 190 -0.28 -17.44 25.26
CA ALA A 190 0.87 -16.74 25.84
C ALA A 190 2.21 -17.04 25.12
N THR A 191 2.42 -18.29 24.71
CA THR A 191 3.66 -18.76 24.06
C THR A 191 3.73 -18.43 22.56
N ARG A 192 2.76 -17.71 22.00
CA ARG A 192 2.67 -17.41 20.55
C ARG A 192 3.89 -16.69 19.97
N ARG A 193 4.69 -15.99 20.78
CA ARG A 193 5.97 -15.37 20.35
C ARG A 193 7.18 -16.32 20.39
N TRP A 194 7.13 -17.41 21.17
CA TRP A 194 8.28 -18.27 21.51
C TRP A 194 8.08 -19.76 21.13
N TRP A 195 6.95 -20.11 20.50
CA TRP A 195 6.57 -21.51 20.21
C TRP A 195 7.63 -22.29 19.42
N ARG A 196 8.39 -21.61 18.55
CA ARG A 196 9.51 -22.19 17.79
C ARG A 196 10.61 -22.71 18.72
N LEU A 197 11.03 -21.88 19.67
CA LEU A 197 12.03 -22.23 20.67
C LEU A 197 11.52 -23.38 21.55
N ALA A 198 10.27 -23.29 22.03
CA ALA A 198 9.65 -24.34 22.84
C ALA A 198 9.62 -25.71 22.12
N ALA A 199 9.33 -25.71 20.82
CA ALA A 199 9.35 -26.94 20.03
C ALA A 199 10.77 -27.48 19.78
N VAL A 200 11.78 -26.61 19.54
CA VAL A 200 13.18 -27.03 19.37
C VAL A 200 13.71 -27.64 20.68
N VAL A 201 13.46 -26.97 21.81
CA VAL A 201 13.81 -27.47 23.14
C VAL A 201 13.13 -28.82 23.41
N ALA A 202 11.82 -28.95 23.16
CA ALA A 202 11.11 -30.21 23.35
C ALA A 202 11.69 -31.36 22.50
N ALA A 203 12.01 -31.11 21.22
CA ALA A 203 12.59 -32.12 20.33
C ALA A 203 14.03 -32.53 20.73
N CYS A 204 14.85 -31.58 21.18
CA CYS A 204 16.23 -31.85 21.61
C CYS A 204 16.26 -32.54 22.98
N CYS A 205 15.44 -32.10 23.94
CA CYS A 205 15.33 -32.75 25.25
C CYS A 205 14.73 -34.15 25.16
N ALA A 206 13.74 -34.38 24.28
CA ALA A 206 13.21 -35.72 24.04
C ALA A 206 14.28 -36.67 23.48
N TYR A 207 15.05 -36.23 22.48
CA TYR A 207 16.17 -37.03 21.95
C TYR A 207 17.27 -37.27 23.02
N GLY A 208 17.62 -36.25 23.80
CA GLY A 208 18.57 -36.38 24.91
C GLY A 208 18.13 -37.39 25.98
N SER A 209 16.83 -37.44 26.30
CA SER A 209 16.26 -38.44 27.19
C SER A 209 16.35 -39.86 26.63
N VAL A 210 16.02 -40.05 25.34
CA VAL A 210 16.17 -41.34 24.65
C VAL A 210 17.62 -41.82 24.74
N LEU A 211 18.60 -40.97 24.42
CA LEU A 211 20.03 -41.29 24.46
C LEU A 211 20.54 -41.56 25.88
N SER A 212 19.99 -40.87 26.88
CA SER A 212 20.35 -41.05 28.29
C SER A 212 19.88 -42.39 28.88
N ALA A 213 18.89 -43.05 28.27
CA ALA A 213 18.48 -44.39 28.70
C ALA A 213 19.62 -45.43 28.52
N ASP A 214 20.36 -45.37 27.41
CA ASP A 214 21.50 -46.27 27.13
C ASP A 214 22.64 -46.09 28.17
N ALA A 215 22.69 -44.93 28.84
CA ALA A 215 23.65 -44.68 29.91
C ALA A 215 23.25 -45.35 31.25
N VAL A 216 22.02 -45.83 31.41
CA VAL A 216 21.51 -46.39 32.68
C VAL A 216 21.47 -47.94 32.67
N GLU A 217 21.79 -48.56 31.54
CA GLU A 217 21.85 -50.02 31.40
C GLU A 217 22.96 -50.64 32.30
N PRO A 218 22.68 -51.77 33.00
CA PRO A 218 23.64 -52.36 33.94
C PRO A 218 24.96 -52.78 33.30
N ASP A 219 26.06 -52.59 34.03
CA ASP A 219 27.42 -52.66 33.50
C ASP A 219 27.92 -54.08 33.14
N GLY A 220 27.23 -55.13 33.58
CA GLY A 220 27.66 -56.53 33.43
C GLY A 220 27.23 -57.25 32.15
N ALA A 221 26.60 -56.54 31.20
CA ALA A 221 25.90 -57.14 30.05
C ALA A 221 26.46 -56.72 28.67
N TRP A 222 27.75 -56.37 28.59
CA TRP A 222 28.35 -55.79 27.37
C TRP A 222 29.51 -56.65 26.83
N GLU A 223 29.20 -57.50 25.85
CA GLU A 223 30.20 -58.14 24.99
C GLU A 223 30.72 -57.16 23.93
N ALA A 224 31.77 -57.57 23.18
CA ALA A 224 32.35 -56.71 22.14
C ALA A 224 31.38 -56.39 20.99
N CYS A 225 30.47 -57.32 20.67
CA CYS A 225 29.43 -57.15 19.65
C CYS A 225 28.33 -56.15 20.09
N ASP A 226 28.01 -56.08 21.39
CA ASP A 226 26.95 -55.20 21.92
C ASP A 226 27.29 -53.72 21.79
N LYS A 227 28.59 -53.39 21.84
CA LYS A 227 29.11 -52.03 21.59
C LYS A 227 28.82 -51.57 20.16
N ASP A 228 29.05 -52.42 19.17
CA ASP A 228 28.83 -52.10 17.76
C ASP A 228 27.32 -52.07 17.45
N ALA A 229 26.55 -53.01 18.01
CA ALA A 229 25.09 -53.00 17.95
C ALA A 229 24.49 -51.72 18.56
N ASN A 230 24.95 -51.29 19.74
CA ASN A 230 24.52 -50.04 20.35
C ASN A 230 24.90 -48.81 19.50
N SER A 231 26.11 -48.79 18.94
CA SER A 231 26.56 -47.66 18.08
C SER A 231 25.64 -47.48 16.86
N VAL A 232 25.24 -48.59 16.22
CA VAL A 232 24.25 -48.62 15.13
C VAL A 232 22.85 -48.25 15.62
N TRP A 233 22.44 -48.72 16.79
CA TRP A 233 21.15 -48.40 17.40
C TRP A 233 21.01 -46.90 17.70
N GLN A 234 22.04 -46.27 18.27
CA GLN A 234 22.06 -44.83 18.54
C GLN A 234 22.04 -43.99 17.25
N LEU A 235 22.70 -44.46 16.19
CA LEU A 235 22.61 -43.86 14.85
C LEU A 235 21.17 -43.93 14.31
N LEU A 236 20.50 -45.08 14.42
CA LEU A 236 19.11 -45.25 13.99
C LEU A 236 18.17 -44.28 14.73
N TRP A 237 18.33 -44.16 16.05
CA TRP A 237 17.55 -43.22 16.87
C TRP A 237 17.86 -41.75 16.54
N LEU A 238 19.12 -41.41 16.24
CA LEU A 238 19.47 -40.08 15.75
C LEU A 238 18.79 -39.79 14.41
N ILE A 239 18.88 -40.69 13.43
CA ILE A 239 18.28 -40.50 12.09
C ILE A 239 16.77 -40.33 12.21
N ALA A 240 16.09 -41.14 13.03
CA ALA A 240 14.66 -41.01 13.30
C ALA A 240 14.32 -39.65 13.93
N ALA A 241 15.05 -39.24 14.98
CA ALA A 241 14.83 -37.95 15.66
C ALA A 241 15.08 -36.75 14.74
N MET A 242 16.16 -36.78 13.93
CA MET A 242 16.48 -35.77 12.95
C MET A 242 15.42 -35.69 11.83
N ALA A 243 14.96 -36.83 11.30
CA ALA A 243 13.91 -36.86 10.29
C ALA A 243 12.58 -36.27 10.81
N CYS A 244 12.15 -36.66 12.02
CA CYS A 244 10.99 -36.06 12.67
C CYS A 244 11.16 -34.55 12.87
N SER A 245 12.33 -34.10 13.34
CA SER A 245 12.62 -32.69 13.62
C SER A 245 12.67 -31.84 12.35
N ALA A 246 13.27 -32.36 11.28
CA ALA A 246 13.26 -31.74 9.96
C ALA A 246 11.82 -31.59 9.43
N LEU A 247 10.94 -32.58 9.65
CA LEU A 247 9.52 -32.49 9.30
C LEU A 247 8.73 -31.46 10.14
N PHE A 248 9.13 -31.19 11.39
CA PHE A 248 8.50 -30.15 12.21
C PHE A 248 8.85 -28.74 11.68
N PHE A 249 10.14 -28.45 11.52
CA PHE A 249 10.64 -27.08 11.31
C PHE A 249 10.82 -26.67 9.84
N ALA A 250 10.39 -27.48 8.87
CA ALA A 250 10.77 -27.40 7.45
C ALA A 250 10.56 -26.08 6.66
N LEU A 251 10.13 -24.97 7.28
CA LEU A 251 10.08 -23.60 6.71
C LEU A 251 10.97 -22.59 7.45
N ASP A 252 11.42 -22.92 8.65
CA ASP A 252 12.26 -22.06 9.47
C ASP A 252 13.68 -22.63 9.48
N LEU A 253 14.34 -22.55 8.31
CA LEU A 253 15.71 -23.03 8.09
C LEU A 253 16.68 -22.80 9.27
N PRO A 254 16.79 -21.61 9.89
CA PRO A 254 17.68 -21.44 11.05
C PRO A 254 17.32 -22.31 12.28
N HIS A 255 16.03 -22.56 12.53
CA HIS A 255 15.58 -23.42 13.63
C HIS A 255 15.77 -24.91 13.28
N VAL A 256 15.60 -25.30 12.01
CA VAL A 256 15.99 -26.64 11.53
C VAL A 256 17.49 -26.86 11.77
N CYS A 257 18.34 -25.94 11.29
CA CYS A 257 19.79 -26.04 11.43
C CYS A 257 20.20 -26.16 12.91
N ALA A 258 19.66 -25.30 13.77
CA ALA A 258 19.96 -25.35 15.21
C ALA A 258 19.51 -26.66 15.87
N CYS A 259 18.29 -27.14 15.55
CA CYS A 259 17.75 -28.38 16.11
C CYS A 259 18.56 -29.61 15.69
N LEU A 260 18.85 -29.74 14.39
CA LEU A 260 19.60 -30.89 13.86
C LEU A 260 21.08 -30.86 14.30
N ALA A 261 21.71 -29.68 14.34
CA ALA A 261 23.08 -29.54 14.85
C ALA A 261 23.16 -29.86 16.35
N LEU A 262 22.17 -29.45 17.15
CA LEU A 262 22.11 -29.78 18.57
C LEU A 262 21.89 -31.28 18.80
N GLN A 263 21.03 -31.92 18.00
CA GLN A 263 20.83 -33.39 18.04
C GLN A 263 22.10 -34.16 17.66
N LEU A 264 22.82 -33.72 16.61
CA LEU A 264 24.11 -34.31 16.27
C LEU A 264 25.15 -34.10 17.39
N ALA A 265 25.20 -32.90 18.00
CA ALA A 265 26.10 -32.62 19.11
C ALA A 265 25.79 -33.49 20.34
N THR A 266 24.51 -33.72 20.69
CA THR A 266 24.14 -34.61 21.79
C THR A 266 24.47 -36.07 21.47
N TYR A 267 24.29 -36.53 20.22
CA TYR A 267 24.72 -37.86 19.78
C TYR A 267 26.22 -38.06 19.92
N LEU A 268 27.02 -37.12 19.39
CA LEU A 268 28.49 -37.19 19.48
C LEU A 268 28.95 -37.22 20.94
N ALA A 269 28.41 -36.34 21.78
CA ALA A 269 28.73 -36.31 23.20
C ALA A 269 28.35 -37.63 23.92
N GLY A 270 27.14 -38.14 23.69
CA GLY A 270 26.65 -39.36 24.35
C GLY A 270 27.38 -40.62 23.89
N SER A 271 27.57 -40.80 22.59
CA SER A 271 28.23 -41.99 22.03
C SER A 271 29.72 -42.03 22.42
N LEU A 272 30.43 -40.90 22.36
CA LEU A 272 31.81 -40.81 22.83
C LEU A 272 31.92 -41.01 24.35
N ALA A 273 30.99 -40.47 25.15
CA ALA A 273 30.99 -40.67 26.60
C ALA A 273 30.74 -42.14 26.99
N LEU A 274 29.86 -42.84 26.29
CA LEU A 274 29.61 -44.27 26.46
C LEU A 274 30.85 -45.11 26.12
N GLN A 275 31.53 -44.79 25.03
CA GLN A 275 32.78 -45.45 24.64
C GLN A 275 33.92 -45.16 25.61
N ALA A 276 34.07 -43.92 26.08
CA ALA A 276 35.06 -43.55 27.10
C ALA A 276 34.76 -44.19 28.47
N ARG A 277 33.49 -44.49 28.77
CA ARG A 277 33.08 -45.28 29.94
C ARG A 277 33.45 -46.76 29.78
N TRP A 278 33.14 -47.35 28.63
CA TRP A 278 33.51 -48.74 28.30
C TRP A 278 35.04 -48.94 28.30
N TRP A 279 35.79 -48.06 27.64
CA TRP A 279 37.25 -48.12 27.54
C TRP A 279 37.95 -48.16 28.90
N ARG A 280 37.52 -47.28 29.82
CA ARG A 280 38.04 -47.23 31.19
C ARG A 280 37.75 -48.51 31.97
N ARG A 281 36.61 -49.18 31.72
CA ARG A 281 36.27 -50.46 32.36
C ARG A 281 36.99 -51.65 31.76
N ALA A 282 37.32 -51.61 30.46
CA ALA A 282 38.16 -52.62 29.81
C ALA A 282 39.64 -52.58 30.27
N GLY A 283 39.99 -51.75 31.27
CA GLY A 283 41.35 -51.64 31.81
C GLY A 283 42.36 -50.94 30.89
N ARG A 284 41.92 -50.40 29.74
CA ARG A 284 42.79 -49.88 28.66
C ARG A 284 43.39 -48.48 28.91
N GLY A 285 43.49 -48.06 30.18
CA GLY A 285 44.08 -46.78 30.58
C GLY A 285 43.28 -45.54 30.15
N GLU A 286 43.99 -44.45 29.84
CA GLU A 286 43.37 -43.22 29.34
C GLU A 286 42.67 -43.45 27.98
N TRP A 287 41.43 -42.96 27.86
CA TRP A 287 40.70 -43.02 26.61
C TRP A 287 41.26 -42.01 25.61
N ARG A 288 41.62 -42.50 24.42
CA ARG A 288 41.98 -41.69 23.27
C ARG A 288 40.87 -41.78 22.22
N LEU A 289 40.58 -40.66 21.57
CA LEU A 289 39.63 -40.64 20.45
C LEU A 289 40.14 -41.59 19.34
N PRO A 290 39.29 -42.47 18.76
CA PRO A 290 39.69 -43.31 17.65
C PRO A 290 40.30 -42.47 16.53
N SER A 291 41.50 -42.83 16.08
CA SER A 291 42.21 -42.09 15.05
C SER A 291 41.48 -42.21 13.72
N LEU A 292 41.15 -41.06 13.10
CA LEU A 292 40.58 -40.93 11.75
C LEU A 292 41.54 -41.39 10.61
N VAL A 293 42.58 -42.17 10.95
CA VAL A 293 43.58 -42.66 10.00
C VAL A 293 42.96 -43.80 9.20
N LEU A 294 42.66 -43.51 7.94
CA LEU A 294 42.21 -44.46 6.92
C LEU A 294 43.35 -45.42 6.53
N GLY A 295 43.62 -46.40 7.38
CA GLY A 295 44.53 -47.52 7.11
C GLY A 295 45.18 -48.07 8.38
N PRO A 296 45.43 -49.39 8.45
CA PRO A 296 46.27 -49.94 9.52
C PRO A 296 47.72 -49.45 9.34
N PRO A 297 48.45 -49.14 10.42
CA PRO A 297 49.89 -48.98 10.32
C PRO A 297 50.49 -50.32 9.86
N ALA A 298 51.26 -50.30 8.78
CA ALA A 298 51.87 -51.50 8.23
C ALA A 298 52.85 -52.12 9.25
N GLY A 299 52.53 -53.30 9.79
CA GLY A 299 53.47 -54.08 10.60
C GLY A 299 52.94 -54.81 11.83
N LEU A 300 51.68 -54.64 12.26
CA LEU A 300 51.12 -55.45 13.37
C LEU A 300 50.27 -56.64 12.87
N GLN A 301 50.45 -57.78 13.54
CA GLN A 301 49.75 -59.03 13.25
C GLN A 301 48.26 -58.92 13.62
N LEU A 302 47.38 -59.57 12.83
CA LEU A 302 45.94 -59.53 13.04
C LEU A 302 45.52 -60.25 14.34
N GLY A 303 45.32 -59.48 15.41
CA GLY A 303 44.32 -59.81 16.44
C GLY A 303 42.93 -59.59 15.85
N ARG A 304 42.21 -60.69 15.54
CA ARG A 304 41.02 -60.67 14.65
C ARG A 304 39.85 -59.80 15.16
N ASP A 305 39.78 -59.55 16.47
CA ASP A 305 38.61 -58.97 17.14
C ASP A 305 38.83 -57.54 17.70
N GLU A 306 40.06 -57.03 17.73
CA GLU A 306 40.36 -55.77 18.45
C GLU A 306 40.17 -54.49 17.62
N ASP A 307 40.69 -54.46 16.38
CA ASP A 307 40.67 -53.25 15.54
C ASP A 307 39.31 -52.94 14.90
N ALA A 308 38.48 -53.97 14.64
CA ALA A 308 37.22 -53.82 13.91
C ALA A 308 36.22 -52.92 14.66
N SER A 309 36.09 -53.11 15.98
CA SER A 309 35.14 -52.36 16.82
C SER A 309 35.43 -50.85 16.92
N SER A 310 36.62 -50.40 16.50
CA SER A 310 36.95 -48.97 16.46
C SER A 310 36.36 -48.25 15.25
N ARG A 311 36.15 -48.97 14.15
CA ARG A 311 35.75 -48.41 12.85
C ARG A 311 34.25 -48.17 12.76
N MET A 312 33.43 -49.08 13.30
CA MET A 312 31.96 -48.97 13.30
C MET A 312 31.47 -47.62 13.85
N VAL A 313 32.13 -47.11 14.90
CA VAL A 313 31.85 -45.79 15.48
C VAL A 313 32.11 -44.67 14.49
N VAL A 314 33.27 -44.69 13.82
CA VAL A 314 33.66 -43.68 12.84
C VAL A 314 32.70 -43.70 11.65
N ASP A 315 32.34 -44.89 11.17
CA ASP A 315 31.36 -45.09 10.09
C ASP A 315 29.96 -44.58 10.51
N CYS A 316 29.56 -44.78 11.76
CA CYS A 316 28.31 -44.20 12.29
C CYS A 316 28.36 -42.67 12.37
N ILE A 317 29.47 -42.08 12.81
CA ILE A 317 29.66 -40.61 12.85
C ILE A 317 29.65 -40.01 11.44
N LEU A 318 30.31 -40.64 10.47
CA LEU A 318 30.29 -40.23 9.07
C LEU A 318 28.88 -40.33 8.47
N SER A 319 28.16 -41.42 8.77
CA SER A 319 26.77 -41.62 8.36
C SER A 319 25.81 -40.58 8.97
N ALA A 320 26.00 -40.22 10.24
CA ALA A 320 25.27 -39.16 10.91
C ALA A 320 25.52 -37.77 10.26
N GLY A 321 26.77 -37.48 9.91
CA GLY A 321 27.15 -36.27 9.17
C GLY A 321 26.52 -36.20 7.77
N LEU A 322 26.52 -37.31 7.03
CA LEU A 322 25.86 -37.40 5.72
C LEU A 322 24.33 -37.23 5.84
N ALA A 323 23.71 -37.87 6.83
CA ALA A 323 22.28 -37.72 7.09
C ALA A 323 21.90 -36.26 7.44
N LEU A 324 22.71 -35.57 8.24
CA LEU A 324 22.55 -34.15 8.52
C LEU A 324 22.60 -33.32 7.23
N LEU A 325 23.62 -33.51 6.38
CA LEU A 325 23.77 -32.79 5.11
C LEU A 325 22.57 -32.99 4.18
N LEU A 326 22.10 -34.23 4.03
CA LEU A 326 20.92 -34.56 3.21
C LEU A 326 19.65 -33.88 3.74
N LEU A 327 19.42 -33.91 5.05
CA LEU A 327 18.26 -33.26 5.68
C LEU A 327 18.31 -31.73 5.59
N LEU A 328 19.51 -31.12 5.71
CA LEU A 328 19.70 -29.68 5.52
C LEU A 328 19.45 -29.26 4.07
N CYS A 329 19.92 -30.04 3.09
CA CYS A 329 19.63 -29.83 1.67
C CYS A 329 18.13 -29.93 1.38
N ALA A 330 17.44 -30.96 1.90
CA ALA A 330 16.00 -31.12 1.77
C ALA A 330 15.21 -29.96 2.42
N ALA A 331 15.64 -29.50 3.61
CA ALA A 331 15.05 -28.35 4.29
C ALA A 331 15.23 -27.05 3.50
N ARG A 332 16.43 -26.81 2.93
CA ARG A 332 16.72 -25.66 2.06
C ARG A 332 15.82 -25.65 0.82
N MET A 333 15.69 -26.80 0.14
CA MET A 333 14.83 -26.95 -1.04
C MET A 333 13.37 -26.64 -0.71
N ARG A 334 12.90 -27.09 0.46
CA ARG A 334 11.51 -26.87 0.89
C ARG A 334 11.20 -25.44 1.31
N ASP A 335 12.11 -24.78 2.05
CA ASP A 335 12.01 -23.34 2.35
C ASP A 335 11.99 -22.51 1.06
N GLN A 336 12.85 -22.82 0.07
CA GLN A 336 12.87 -22.12 -1.21
C GLN A 336 11.56 -22.27 -1.99
N HIS A 337 10.97 -23.47 -2.00
CA HIS A 337 9.69 -23.74 -2.67
C HIS A 337 8.54 -23.00 -2.00
N GLU A 338 8.42 -23.07 -0.67
CA GLU A 338 7.31 -22.41 0.03
C GLU A 338 7.43 -20.88 0.07
N ARG A 339 8.65 -20.32 0.08
CA ARG A 339 8.85 -18.90 -0.21
C ARG A 339 8.40 -18.52 -1.62
N GLN A 340 8.46 -19.43 -2.60
CA GLN A 340 7.90 -19.21 -3.93
C GLN A 340 6.36 -19.24 -3.93
N CYS A 341 5.76 -20.21 -3.24
CA CYS A 341 4.31 -20.29 -3.05
C CYS A 341 3.78 -19.04 -2.33
N PHE A 342 4.48 -18.55 -1.31
CA PHE A 342 4.15 -17.29 -0.64
C PHE A 342 4.25 -16.09 -1.57
N ILE A 343 5.32 -15.93 -2.36
CA ILE A 343 5.40 -14.81 -3.33
C ILE A 343 4.23 -14.88 -4.32
N ASN A 344 3.94 -16.06 -4.87
CA ASN A 344 2.82 -16.25 -5.79
C ASN A 344 1.50 -15.90 -5.13
N SER A 345 1.23 -16.40 -3.91
CA SER A 345 0.02 -16.13 -3.13
C SER A 345 -0.08 -14.66 -2.71
N TYR A 346 1.01 -14.02 -2.28
CA TYR A 346 1.06 -12.61 -1.89
C TYR A 346 0.83 -11.69 -3.09
N VAL A 347 1.45 -11.97 -4.24
CA VAL A 347 1.18 -11.26 -5.49
C VAL A 347 -0.25 -11.52 -5.98
N LEU A 348 -0.78 -12.74 -5.81
CA LEU A 348 -2.17 -13.05 -6.12
C LEU A 348 -3.12 -12.28 -5.19
N HIS A 349 -2.91 -12.26 -3.88
CA HIS A 349 -3.73 -11.53 -2.91
C HIS A 349 -3.63 -10.02 -3.10
N ALA A 350 -2.46 -9.47 -3.47
CA ALA A 350 -2.34 -8.08 -3.86
C ALA A 350 -3.15 -7.78 -5.13
N ARG A 351 -3.12 -8.66 -6.14
CA ARG A 351 -3.92 -8.53 -7.38
C ARG A 351 -5.41 -8.77 -7.16
N VAL A 352 -5.78 -9.72 -6.31
CA VAL A 352 -7.17 -10.08 -5.96
C VAL A 352 -7.76 -9.04 -5.02
N SER A 353 -6.98 -8.45 -4.11
CA SER A 353 -7.41 -7.28 -3.34
C SER A 353 -7.62 -6.08 -4.26
N LYS A 354 -6.69 -5.79 -5.20
CA LYS A 354 -6.90 -4.79 -6.25
C LYS A 354 -8.14 -5.10 -7.10
N GLN A 355 -8.39 -6.37 -7.47
CA GLN A 355 -9.60 -6.77 -8.19
C GLN A 355 -10.87 -6.67 -7.33
N HIS A 356 -10.85 -6.94 -6.02
CA HIS A 356 -11.99 -6.74 -5.13
C HIS A 356 -12.31 -5.25 -4.96
N THR A 357 -11.30 -4.39 -4.88
CA THR A 357 -11.50 -2.94 -4.94
C THR A 357 -12.09 -2.52 -6.31
N ARG A 358 -11.60 -3.10 -7.41
CA ARG A 358 -12.14 -2.88 -8.77
C ARG A 358 -13.57 -3.41 -8.95
N ILE A 359 -13.93 -4.54 -8.34
CA ILE A 359 -15.28 -5.13 -8.33
C ILE A 359 -16.23 -4.29 -7.45
N GLY A 360 -15.74 -3.76 -6.32
CA GLY A 360 -16.46 -2.76 -5.54
C GLY A 360 -16.74 -1.47 -6.33
N MET A 361 -15.78 -1.02 -7.15
CA MET A 361 -15.95 0.08 -8.11
C MET A 361 -16.81 -0.28 -9.34
N LEU A 362 -17.10 -1.56 -9.59
CA LEU A 362 -18.03 -2.00 -10.64
C LEU A 362 -19.48 -2.14 -10.14
N GLN A 363 -19.69 -2.38 -8.84
CA GLN A 363 -21.03 -2.44 -8.24
C GLN A 363 -21.65 -1.05 -7.94
N ARG A 364 -20.85 0.02 -7.98
CA ARG A 364 -21.30 1.41 -8.05
C ARG A 364 -20.33 2.19 -8.95
N LYS A 365 -20.83 2.87 -10.00
CA LYS A 365 -20.06 3.59 -11.04
C LYS A 365 -19.24 4.78 -10.50
N HIS A 366 -18.33 4.56 -9.58
CA HIS A 366 -17.58 5.61 -8.89
C HIS A 366 -16.50 6.23 -9.78
N ALA A 367 -16.86 7.27 -10.54
CA ALA A 367 -15.88 8.13 -11.20
C ALA A 367 -15.04 8.87 -10.15
N GLU A 368 -13.82 9.27 -10.51
CA GLU A 368 -13.05 10.23 -9.72
C GLU A 368 -13.31 11.65 -10.20
N LEU A 369 -13.46 11.85 -11.52
CA LEU A 369 -13.80 13.12 -12.15
C LEU A 369 -15.08 13.00 -12.98
N LEU A 370 -16.02 13.91 -12.77
CA LEU A 370 -17.18 14.16 -13.61
C LEU A 370 -16.95 15.47 -14.38
N ALA A 371 -16.99 15.44 -15.71
CA ALA A 371 -16.78 16.59 -16.57
C ALA A 371 -18.09 17.01 -17.25
N LEU A 372 -18.50 18.25 -17.02
CA LEU A 372 -19.64 18.91 -17.62
C LEU A 372 -19.11 19.85 -18.70
N PHE A 373 -19.48 19.60 -19.96
CA PHE A 373 -19.12 20.46 -21.09
C PHE A 373 -20.36 21.16 -21.63
N SER A 374 -20.32 22.48 -21.72
CA SER A 374 -21.45 23.30 -22.17
C SER A 374 -20.98 24.37 -23.17
N ASN A 375 -21.58 24.38 -24.36
CA ASN A 375 -21.28 25.31 -25.45
C ASN A 375 -22.60 25.80 -26.12
N PRO A 376 -23.48 26.47 -25.35
CA PRO A 376 -24.80 26.84 -25.82
C PRO A 376 -24.74 27.88 -26.94
N ARG A 377 -25.79 27.87 -27.76
CA ARG A 377 -26.01 28.88 -28.79
C ARG A 377 -26.79 30.05 -28.21
N VAL A 378 -26.44 31.24 -28.67
CA VAL A 378 -27.24 32.46 -28.44
C VAL A 378 -27.97 32.79 -29.74
N PRO A 379 -29.26 33.20 -29.70
CA PRO A 379 -29.95 33.69 -30.89
C PRO A 379 -29.26 34.93 -31.50
N ASP A 380 -29.24 35.03 -32.83
CA ASP A 380 -28.62 36.15 -33.57
C ASP A 380 -29.21 37.53 -33.22
N SER A 381 -30.41 37.57 -32.63
CA SER A 381 -31.08 38.78 -32.15
C SER A 381 -30.64 39.24 -30.75
N SER A 382 -29.77 38.48 -30.08
CA SER A 382 -29.29 38.80 -28.73
C SER A 382 -28.08 39.76 -28.76
N PRO A 383 -27.95 40.68 -27.79
CA PRO A 383 -26.73 41.47 -27.62
C PRO A 383 -25.53 40.64 -27.13
N LEU A 384 -25.71 39.37 -26.76
CA LEU A 384 -24.66 38.49 -26.27
C LEU A 384 -23.99 37.72 -27.42
N VAL A 385 -22.71 37.97 -27.66
CA VAL A 385 -21.91 37.24 -28.65
C VAL A 385 -21.03 36.21 -27.95
N LEU A 386 -21.42 34.93 -27.99
CA LEU A 386 -20.58 33.82 -27.55
C LEU A 386 -19.85 33.20 -28.76
N ARG A 387 -18.52 33.14 -28.67
CA ARG A 387 -17.70 32.39 -29.63
C ARG A 387 -17.77 30.89 -29.29
N PRO A 388 -17.89 29.97 -30.26
CA PRO A 388 -17.85 28.54 -29.98
C PRO A 388 -16.53 28.12 -29.32
N LEU A 389 -16.62 27.42 -28.19
CA LEU A 389 -15.46 26.90 -27.48
C LEU A 389 -14.96 25.61 -28.12
N HIS A 390 -13.63 25.44 -28.15
CA HIS A 390 -12.98 24.25 -28.72
C HIS A 390 -12.99 23.05 -27.74
N LEU A 391 -14.12 22.77 -27.09
CA LEU A 391 -14.25 21.77 -26.01
C LEU A 391 -13.82 20.36 -26.43
N GLY A 392 -13.97 19.99 -27.71
CA GLY A 392 -13.48 18.72 -28.25
C GLY A 392 -11.96 18.53 -28.14
N GLN A 393 -11.17 19.62 -28.10
CA GLN A 393 -9.74 19.53 -27.81
C GLN A 393 -9.48 19.23 -26.33
N GLU A 394 -10.22 19.88 -25.43
CA GLU A 394 -10.10 19.68 -23.99
C GLU A 394 -10.52 18.26 -23.59
N LEU A 395 -11.67 17.78 -24.09
CA LEU A 395 -12.13 16.41 -23.92
C LEU A 395 -11.08 15.39 -24.41
N LYS A 396 -10.43 15.64 -25.55
CA LYS A 396 -9.34 14.80 -26.06
C LYS A 396 -8.12 14.77 -25.14
N PHE A 397 -7.78 15.85 -24.44
CA PHE A 397 -6.71 15.84 -23.44
C PHE A 397 -7.16 15.11 -22.16
N LEU A 398 -8.37 15.39 -21.67
CA LEU A 398 -8.95 14.77 -20.49
C LEU A 398 -9.03 13.23 -20.62
N MET A 399 -9.53 12.72 -21.75
CA MET A 399 -9.60 11.28 -22.07
C MET A 399 -8.24 10.61 -22.27
N ARG A 400 -7.15 11.39 -22.45
CA ARG A 400 -5.78 10.86 -22.52
C ARG A 400 -5.09 10.83 -21.16
N ALA A 401 -5.43 11.79 -20.30
CA ALA A 401 -4.87 11.91 -18.97
C ALA A 401 -5.54 10.96 -17.96
N LEU A 402 -6.87 10.78 -18.03
CA LEU A 402 -7.62 9.94 -17.10
C LEU A 402 -8.07 8.61 -17.76
N PRO A 403 -8.01 7.47 -17.04
CA PRO A 403 -8.65 6.23 -17.49
C PRO A 403 -10.17 6.37 -17.58
N HIS A 404 -10.79 5.76 -18.61
CA HIS A 404 -12.24 5.78 -18.82
C HIS A 404 -13.08 5.31 -17.62
N GLU A 405 -12.56 4.38 -16.81
CA GLU A 405 -13.24 3.88 -15.61
C GLU A 405 -13.30 4.90 -14.45
N HIS A 406 -12.49 5.96 -14.50
CA HIS A 406 -12.45 7.03 -13.50
C HIS A 406 -12.98 8.39 -14.01
N LEU A 407 -13.45 8.45 -15.26
CA LEU A 407 -13.93 9.66 -15.93
C LEU A 407 -15.38 9.48 -16.39
N ALA A 408 -16.28 10.29 -15.86
CA ALA A 408 -17.62 10.50 -16.40
C ALA A 408 -17.65 11.83 -17.17
N VAL A 409 -18.43 11.89 -18.26
CA VAL A 409 -18.53 13.08 -19.12
C VAL A 409 -19.99 13.29 -19.51
N GLU A 410 -20.53 14.46 -19.16
CA GLU A 410 -21.81 14.95 -19.65
C GLU A 410 -21.53 16.05 -20.70
N PRO A 411 -21.65 15.73 -22.01
CA PRO A 411 -21.57 16.72 -23.09
C PRO A 411 -22.90 17.46 -23.24
N ALA A 412 -22.84 18.72 -23.69
CA ALA A 412 -24.01 19.59 -23.85
C ALA A 412 -24.85 19.69 -22.56
N ALA A 413 -24.16 19.79 -21.42
CA ALA A 413 -24.78 19.67 -20.11
C ALA A 413 -25.85 20.74 -19.86
N SER A 414 -27.04 20.29 -19.43
CA SER A 414 -28.06 21.15 -18.83
C SER A 414 -27.87 21.23 -17.31
N ILE A 415 -28.57 22.18 -16.67
CA ILE A 415 -28.65 22.22 -15.21
C ILE A 415 -29.41 21.02 -14.62
N GLY A 416 -30.22 20.32 -15.43
CA GLY A 416 -30.98 19.14 -15.03
C GLY A 416 -30.14 17.86 -14.97
N ASP A 417 -29.06 17.76 -15.76
CA ASP A 417 -28.21 16.57 -15.85
C ASP A 417 -27.27 16.41 -14.65
N LEU A 418 -26.95 17.52 -13.97
CA LEU A 418 -25.96 17.57 -12.90
C LEU A 418 -26.31 16.64 -11.73
N ALA A 419 -27.50 16.73 -11.15
CA ALA A 419 -27.90 15.88 -10.02
C ALA A 419 -27.99 14.38 -10.39
N PRO A 420 -28.61 13.97 -11.51
CA PRO A 420 -28.52 12.59 -12.01
C PRO A 420 -27.08 12.10 -12.19
N ALA A 421 -26.20 12.89 -12.81
CA ALA A 421 -24.81 12.52 -13.04
C ALA A 421 -24.02 12.40 -11.73
N VAL A 422 -24.18 13.34 -10.80
CA VAL A 422 -23.58 13.32 -9.46
C VAL A 422 -24.06 12.10 -8.67
N LEU A 423 -25.36 11.77 -8.70
CA LEU A 423 -25.91 10.60 -8.02
C LEU A 423 -25.41 9.28 -8.64
N ALA A 424 -25.38 9.20 -9.97
CA ALA A 424 -24.93 8.02 -10.70
C ALA A 424 -23.43 7.76 -10.54
N HIS A 425 -22.61 8.81 -10.45
CA HIS A 425 -21.16 8.71 -10.49
C HIS A 425 -20.45 8.98 -9.15
N ASN A 426 -21.08 9.70 -8.22
CA ASN A 426 -20.53 10.12 -6.92
C ASN A 426 -19.04 10.55 -7.01
N PRO A 427 -18.73 11.60 -7.79
CA PRO A 427 -17.36 11.99 -8.14
C PRO A 427 -16.61 12.63 -6.95
N ARG A 428 -15.28 12.72 -7.04
CA ARG A 428 -14.45 13.56 -6.16
C ARG A 428 -14.18 14.94 -6.73
N ILE A 429 -14.13 15.05 -8.04
CA ILE A 429 -13.91 16.30 -8.77
C ILE A 429 -15.06 16.49 -9.74
N ILE A 430 -15.68 17.67 -9.71
CA ILE A 430 -16.58 18.11 -10.78
C ILE A 430 -15.86 19.21 -11.55
N LEU A 431 -15.67 18.99 -12.85
CA LEU A 431 -15.20 19.99 -13.80
C LEU A 431 -16.42 20.55 -14.52
N PHE A 432 -16.54 21.87 -14.59
CA PHE A 432 -17.36 22.56 -15.57
C PHE A 432 -16.44 23.27 -16.55
N SER A 433 -16.60 23.04 -17.85
CA SER A 433 -15.91 23.81 -18.90
C SER A 433 -16.92 24.36 -19.89
N GLY A 434 -16.94 25.69 -20.02
CA GLY A 434 -17.97 26.41 -20.76
C GLY A 434 -17.93 27.92 -20.49
N HIS A 435 -18.86 28.63 -21.09
CA HIS A 435 -19.01 30.07 -20.86
C HIS A 435 -19.59 30.38 -19.48
N SER A 436 -19.35 31.60 -19.00
CA SER A 436 -20.02 32.18 -17.85
C SER A 436 -20.43 33.62 -18.18
N PHE A 437 -21.56 34.05 -17.64
CA PHE A 437 -22.08 35.40 -17.85
C PHE A 437 -22.65 35.96 -16.54
N MET A 438 -22.19 37.15 -16.14
CA MET A 438 -22.61 37.85 -14.92
C MET A 438 -22.54 36.99 -13.63
N GLY A 439 -21.61 36.03 -13.57
CA GLY A 439 -21.42 35.12 -12.44
C GLY A 439 -22.31 33.86 -12.43
N SER A 440 -23.15 33.68 -13.45
CA SER A 440 -23.83 32.40 -13.73
C SER A 440 -23.06 31.60 -14.78
N LEU A 441 -23.02 30.28 -14.62
CA LEU A 441 -22.49 29.36 -15.63
C LEU A 441 -23.51 29.25 -16.78
N ALA A 442 -23.04 29.21 -18.02
CA ALA A 442 -23.89 29.00 -19.18
C ALA A 442 -24.11 27.49 -19.39
N PHE A 443 -25.33 27.01 -19.16
CA PHE A 443 -25.77 25.63 -19.45
C PHE A 443 -26.52 25.57 -20.79
N GLU A 444 -26.76 24.37 -21.31
CA GLU A 444 -27.61 24.18 -22.49
C GLU A 444 -29.05 23.80 -22.09
N LEU A 445 -30.03 24.35 -22.79
CA LEU A 445 -31.41 23.82 -22.83
C LEU A 445 -31.49 22.64 -23.81
N ASP A 446 -32.58 21.88 -23.77
CA ASP A 446 -32.84 20.73 -24.67
C ASP A 446 -32.73 21.07 -26.18
N ASP A 447 -32.88 22.34 -26.56
CA ASP A 447 -32.74 22.83 -27.94
C ASP A 447 -31.38 23.47 -28.25
N GLY A 448 -30.43 23.36 -27.32
CA GLY A 448 -29.06 23.89 -27.43
C GLY A 448 -28.95 25.41 -27.26
N ARG A 449 -30.00 26.10 -26.79
CA ARG A 449 -29.91 27.52 -26.39
C ARG A 449 -29.31 27.67 -25.00
N ILE A 450 -28.80 28.87 -24.72
CA ILE A 450 -28.24 29.23 -23.42
C ILE A 450 -29.29 29.24 -22.30
N ASP A 451 -28.98 28.53 -21.23
CA ASP A 451 -29.55 28.73 -19.89
C ASP A 451 -28.53 29.40 -18.98
N LEU A 452 -29.00 30.27 -18.08
CA LEU A 452 -28.20 30.95 -17.07
C LEU A 452 -28.84 30.74 -15.69
N PRO A 453 -28.77 29.51 -15.15
CA PRO A 453 -29.38 29.20 -13.87
C PRO A 453 -28.79 30.08 -12.74
N PRO A 454 -29.58 30.42 -11.72
CA PRO A 454 -29.07 31.15 -10.56
C PRO A 454 -28.05 30.28 -9.80
N ALA A 455 -27.02 30.91 -9.23
CA ALA A 455 -25.96 30.22 -8.48
C ALA A 455 -26.49 29.18 -7.46
N ALA A 456 -27.58 29.49 -6.76
CA ALA A 456 -28.22 28.60 -5.79
C ALA A 456 -28.72 27.27 -6.39
N ALA A 457 -29.15 27.26 -7.66
CA ALA A 457 -29.60 26.05 -8.35
C ALA A 457 -28.44 25.10 -8.71
N PHE A 458 -27.24 25.64 -8.95
CA PHE A 458 -26.03 24.83 -9.10
C PHE A 458 -25.53 24.31 -7.75
N ILE A 459 -25.47 25.19 -6.74
CA ILE A 459 -24.97 24.86 -5.40
C ILE A 459 -25.84 23.79 -4.72
N SER A 460 -27.17 23.86 -4.83
CA SER A 460 -28.09 22.91 -4.20
C SER A 460 -27.90 21.45 -4.65
N GLN A 461 -27.42 21.24 -5.88
CA GLN A 461 -27.15 19.90 -6.43
C GLN A 461 -25.85 19.28 -5.95
N LEU A 462 -24.99 20.06 -5.28
CA LEU A 462 -23.66 19.64 -4.80
C LEU A 462 -23.61 19.39 -3.29
N SER A 463 -24.77 19.34 -2.63
CA SER A 463 -24.88 19.11 -1.18
C SER A 463 -24.09 17.88 -0.74
N ARG A 464 -23.60 17.86 0.51
CA ARG A 464 -22.85 16.71 1.06
C ARG A 464 -23.65 15.41 1.08
N GLU A 465 -24.97 15.48 1.00
CA GLU A 465 -25.86 14.31 0.91
C GLU A 465 -25.93 13.76 -0.52
N ALA A 466 -25.97 14.65 -1.53
CA ALA A 466 -25.96 14.28 -2.95
C ALA A 466 -24.56 13.86 -3.44
N ALA A 467 -23.51 14.58 -2.99
CA ALA A 467 -22.14 14.46 -3.46
C ALA A 467 -21.14 14.13 -2.32
N PRO A 468 -21.31 13.02 -1.57
CA PRO A 468 -20.55 12.76 -0.34
C PRO A 468 -19.04 12.51 -0.56
N ARG A 469 -18.61 12.18 -1.79
CA ARG A 469 -17.19 12.04 -2.16
C ARG A 469 -16.55 13.32 -2.69
N LEU A 470 -17.33 14.34 -3.02
CA LEU A 470 -16.84 15.57 -3.65
C LEU A 470 -15.77 16.23 -2.77
N GLN A 471 -14.74 16.78 -3.42
CA GLN A 471 -13.59 17.43 -2.78
C GLN A 471 -13.18 18.70 -3.54
N CYS A 472 -13.38 18.72 -4.86
CA CYS A 472 -13.11 19.88 -5.70
C CYS A 472 -14.22 20.16 -6.71
N VAL A 473 -14.54 21.43 -6.92
CA VAL A 473 -15.20 21.91 -8.14
C VAL A 473 -14.18 22.75 -8.92
N PHE A 474 -13.99 22.48 -10.21
CA PHE A 474 -13.16 23.28 -11.10
C PHE A 474 -14.08 23.96 -12.12
N LEU A 475 -14.26 25.28 -11.97
CA LEU A 475 -15.02 26.15 -12.84
C LEU A 475 -14.11 26.73 -13.92
N ASN A 476 -13.94 26.00 -15.03
CA ASN A 476 -13.13 26.41 -16.16
C ASN A 476 -13.91 27.35 -17.10
N GLY A 477 -14.17 28.57 -16.61
CA GLY A 477 -14.79 29.66 -17.39
C GLY A 477 -14.49 31.03 -16.77
N CYS A 478 -14.53 32.08 -17.58
CA CYS A 478 -14.24 33.47 -17.19
C CYS A 478 -15.09 33.95 -16.00
N HIS A 479 -14.52 34.80 -15.13
CA HIS A 479 -15.22 35.47 -14.01
C HIS A 479 -16.06 34.56 -13.09
N THR A 480 -15.68 33.30 -12.93
CA THR A 480 -16.37 32.29 -12.11
C THR A 480 -16.09 32.42 -10.60
N ALA A 481 -15.16 33.28 -10.19
CA ALA A 481 -14.79 33.47 -8.78
C ALA A 481 -15.96 33.87 -7.85
N ALA A 482 -16.95 34.64 -8.33
CA ALA A 482 -18.12 35.00 -7.54
C ALA A 482 -19.01 33.79 -7.17
N LEU A 483 -19.08 32.77 -8.05
CA LEU A 483 -19.71 31.49 -7.74
C LEU A 483 -18.81 30.63 -6.85
N GLY A 484 -17.49 30.64 -7.08
CA GLY A 484 -16.52 29.91 -6.27
C GLY A 484 -16.52 30.32 -4.79
N HIS A 485 -16.59 31.63 -4.51
CA HIS A 485 -16.69 32.13 -3.13
C HIS A 485 -17.98 31.67 -2.44
N LYS A 486 -19.13 31.68 -3.13
CA LYS A 486 -20.41 31.15 -2.60
C LYS A 486 -20.36 29.64 -2.34
N LEU A 487 -19.77 28.87 -3.26
CA LEU A 487 -19.57 27.43 -3.09
C LEU A 487 -18.74 27.12 -1.82
N VAL A 488 -17.68 27.87 -1.55
CA VAL A 488 -16.84 27.68 -0.34
C VAL A 488 -17.53 28.19 0.93
N GLU A 489 -18.35 29.24 0.85
CA GLU A 489 -19.16 29.74 1.97
C GLU A 489 -20.24 28.73 2.39
N GLU A 490 -21.00 28.21 1.43
CA GLU A 490 -22.07 27.22 1.68
C GLU A 490 -21.52 25.81 1.97
N MET A 491 -20.36 25.44 1.40
CA MET A 491 -19.70 24.15 1.61
C MET A 491 -18.23 24.30 2.02
N PRO A 492 -17.93 24.63 3.30
CA PRO A 492 -16.57 24.91 3.78
C PRO A 492 -15.55 23.76 3.65
N TRP A 493 -16.00 22.55 3.32
CA TRP A 493 -15.12 21.39 3.09
C TRP A 493 -14.66 21.28 1.63
N LEU A 494 -15.26 22.04 0.72
CA LEU A 494 -15.01 22.01 -0.72
C LEU A 494 -13.87 22.95 -1.08
N CYS A 495 -12.97 22.49 -1.94
CA CYS A 495 -12.02 23.37 -2.64
C CYS A 495 -12.61 23.78 -3.99
N VAL A 496 -12.41 25.02 -4.42
CA VAL A 496 -12.88 25.49 -5.74
C VAL A 496 -11.75 26.11 -6.53
N ILE A 497 -11.53 25.62 -7.75
CA ILE A 497 -10.66 26.25 -8.73
C ILE A 497 -11.53 27.08 -9.68
N CYS A 498 -11.22 28.35 -9.87
CA CYS A 498 -12.02 29.27 -10.69
C CYS A 498 -11.18 30.42 -11.25
N TRP A 499 -11.72 31.12 -12.26
CA TRP A 499 -11.08 32.30 -12.85
C TRP A 499 -11.70 33.59 -12.30
N CYS A 500 -10.86 34.53 -11.86
CA CYS A 500 -11.31 35.85 -11.37
C CYS A 500 -11.56 36.85 -12.52
N SER A 501 -10.82 36.71 -13.62
CA SER A 501 -10.84 37.60 -14.78
C SER A 501 -11.47 36.95 -16.01
N ILE A 502 -11.45 37.65 -17.15
CA ILE A 502 -11.44 36.97 -18.46
C ILE A 502 -10.17 36.12 -18.57
N THR A 503 -10.23 35.03 -19.33
CA THR A 503 -9.07 34.15 -19.59
C THR A 503 -8.96 33.86 -21.08
N GLU A 504 -7.74 33.71 -21.57
CA GLU A 504 -7.50 33.27 -22.94
C GLU A 504 -7.71 31.74 -23.03
N ASP A 505 -8.50 31.28 -24.01
CA ASP A 505 -8.74 29.85 -24.26
C ASP A 505 -7.46 29.00 -24.24
N ALA A 506 -6.34 29.51 -24.77
CA ALA A 506 -5.08 28.77 -24.82
C ALA A 506 -4.43 28.63 -23.43
N ALA A 507 -4.45 29.69 -22.62
CA ALA A 507 -3.98 29.66 -21.24
C ALA A 507 -4.89 28.77 -20.37
N ALA A 508 -6.21 28.86 -20.55
CA ALA A 508 -7.17 28.00 -19.86
C ALA A 508 -6.96 26.51 -20.19
N ARG A 509 -6.82 26.15 -21.48
CA ARG A 509 -6.46 24.78 -21.89
C ARG A 509 -5.10 24.33 -21.36
N ALA A 510 -4.10 25.22 -21.31
CA ALA A 510 -2.78 24.89 -20.80
C ALA A 510 -2.83 24.54 -19.30
N PHE A 511 -3.50 25.38 -18.50
CA PHE A 511 -3.75 25.12 -17.08
C PHE A 511 -4.53 23.82 -16.87
N ALA A 512 -5.68 23.69 -17.54
CA ALA A 512 -6.57 22.54 -17.43
C ALA A 512 -5.85 21.22 -17.78
N THR A 513 -5.06 21.21 -18.86
CA THR A 513 -4.30 20.00 -19.23
C THR A 513 -3.26 19.61 -18.17
N GLY A 514 -2.61 20.58 -17.52
CA GLY A 514 -1.64 20.29 -16.46
C GLY A 514 -2.31 19.76 -15.19
N PHE A 515 -3.52 20.24 -14.89
CA PHE A 515 -4.37 19.70 -13.84
C PHE A 515 -4.83 18.27 -14.16
N TYR A 516 -5.28 17.99 -15.39
CA TYR A 516 -5.71 16.65 -15.81
C TYR A 516 -4.56 15.64 -15.80
N ASP A 517 -3.39 16.01 -16.33
CA ASP A 517 -2.19 15.16 -16.30
C ASP A 517 -1.82 14.81 -14.85
N ALA A 518 -1.89 15.77 -13.91
CA ALA A 518 -1.63 15.53 -12.48
C ALA A 518 -2.67 14.61 -11.82
N VAL A 519 -3.97 14.83 -12.07
CA VAL A 519 -5.05 13.97 -11.57
C VAL A 519 -4.91 12.55 -12.13
N GLY A 520 -4.61 12.43 -13.42
CA GLY A 520 -4.28 11.18 -14.11
C GLY A 520 -3.11 10.45 -13.45
N ASP A 521 -2.00 11.14 -13.22
CA ASP A 521 -0.82 10.57 -12.56
C ASP A 521 -1.14 10.09 -11.12
N PHE A 522 -1.94 10.81 -10.32
CA PHE A 522 -2.36 10.29 -9.01
C PHE A 522 -3.18 9.01 -9.14
N ILE A 523 -4.13 8.95 -10.08
CA ILE A 523 -4.95 7.76 -10.35
C ILE A 523 -4.09 6.59 -10.82
N PHE A 524 -3.18 6.80 -11.78
CA PHE A 524 -2.29 5.75 -12.31
C PHE A 524 -1.30 5.20 -11.27
N ASN A 525 -0.86 6.03 -10.32
CA ASN A 525 0.05 5.62 -9.25
C ASN A 525 -0.69 5.13 -7.98
N GLU A 526 -2.03 5.05 -8.01
CA GLU A 526 -2.90 4.67 -6.88
C GLU A 526 -2.72 5.58 -5.64
N GLU A 527 -2.34 6.85 -5.86
CA GLU A 527 -2.16 7.85 -4.81
C GLU A 527 -3.46 8.62 -4.51
N GLN A 528 -3.56 9.19 -3.30
CA GLN A 528 -4.65 10.12 -3.00
C GLN A 528 -4.45 11.40 -3.82
N ILE A 529 -5.44 11.73 -4.65
CA ILE A 529 -5.48 12.98 -5.42
C ILE A 529 -5.34 14.18 -4.45
N ARG A 530 -4.37 15.05 -4.72
CA ARG A 530 -4.13 16.30 -3.97
C ARG A 530 -4.45 17.49 -4.87
N ILE A 531 -5.56 18.16 -4.57
CA ILE A 531 -6.12 19.23 -5.41
C ILE A 531 -5.16 20.41 -5.51
N GLU A 532 -4.48 20.75 -4.42
CA GLU A 532 -3.49 21.82 -4.34
C GLU A 532 -2.31 21.54 -5.27
N LEU A 533 -1.79 20.30 -5.25
CA LEU A 533 -0.67 19.91 -6.10
C LEU A 533 -1.07 19.81 -7.59
N ALA A 534 -2.29 19.37 -7.88
CA ALA A 534 -2.83 19.40 -9.25
C ALA A 534 -3.00 20.84 -9.77
N TYR A 535 -3.47 21.77 -8.93
CA TYR A 535 -3.54 23.21 -9.23
C TYR A 535 -2.14 23.79 -9.53
N TRP A 536 -1.13 23.50 -8.71
CA TRP A 536 0.25 23.94 -8.95
C TRP A 536 0.84 23.37 -10.25
N LEU A 537 0.53 22.12 -10.60
CA LEU A 537 0.98 21.51 -11.87
C LEU A 537 0.25 22.08 -13.09
N GLY A 538 -1.02 22.47 -12.95
CA GLY A 538 -1.74 23.30 -13.92
C GLY A 538 -1.05 24.64 -14.16
N LEU A 539 -0.78 25.40 -13.09
CA LEU A 539 -0.04 26.67 -13.17
C LEU A 539 1.34 26.48 -13.80
N LYS A 540 2.10 25.44 -13.41
CA LYS A 540 3.41 25.16 -14.00
C LYS A 540 3.30 24.97 -15.51
N ARG A 541 2.36 24.18 -15.99
CA ARG A 541 2.17 23.94 -17.44
C ARG A 541 1.79 25.22 -18.18
N MET A 542 0.96 26.07 -17.56
CA MET A 542 0.62 27.39 -18.11
C MET A 542 1.88 28.27 -18.25
N TYR A 543 2.74 28.35 -17.23
CA TYR A 543 3.99 29.10 -17.29
C TYR A 543 5.01 28.52 -18.29
N ASP A 544 5.14 27.19 -18.35
CA ASP A 544 6.00 26.46 -19.29
C ASP A 544 5.63 26.75 -20.76
N GLN A 545 4.35 27.02 -21.04
CA GLN A 545 3.85 27.39 -22.37
C GLN A 545 3.91 28.92 -22.66
N GLY A 546 4.48 29.71 -21.76
CA GLY A 546 4.68 31.15 -21.94
C GLY A 546 3.58 32.05 -21.35
N PHE A 547 2.42 31.48 -20.98
CA PHE A 547 1.30 32.23 -20.39
C PHE A 547 1.64 32.77 -18.98
N ARG A 548 0.89 33.78 -18.54
CA ARG A 548 1.12 34.52 -17.29
C ARG A 548 -0.19 34.89 -16.60
N LEU A 549 -0.19 34.88 -15.26
CA LEU A 549 -1.32 35.32 -14.45
C LEU A 549 -1.53 36.83 -14.53
N GLY A 550 -2.80 37.25 -14.47
CA GLY A 550 -3.25 38.65 -14.44
C GLY A 550 -4.48 38.84 -15.32
N ASP A 551 -5.20 39.96 -15.15
CA ASP A 551 -6.42 40.24 -15.90
C ASP A 551 -6.14 40.88 -17.28
N PRO A 552 -6.39 40.18 -18.40
CA PRO A 552 -6.17 40.73 -19.74
C PRO A 552 -7.03 41.96 -20.02
N ALA A 553 -8.20 42.11 -19.39
CA ALA A 553 -9.12 43.23 -19.61
C ALA A 553 -8.50 44.58 -19.28
N THR A 554 -7.48 44.62 -18.42
CA THR A 554 -6.73 45.84 -18.07
C THR A 554 -5.83 46.36 -19.20
N TYR A 555 -5.54 45.53 -20.22
CA TYR A 555 -4.72 45.89 -21.38
C TYR A 555 -5.55 46.08 -22.65
N LEU A 556 -6.69 45.39 -22.77
CA LEU A 556 -7.53 45.41 -23.97
C LEU A 556 -7.91 46.83 -24.40
N HIS A 557 -7.92 47.03 -25.71
CA HIS A 557 -8.24 48.33 -26.30
C HIS A 557 -9.68 48.78 -26.01
N PRO A 558 -9.93 50.11 -25.87
CA PRO A 558 -11.27 50.64 -25.84
C PRO A 558 -11.98 50.44 -27.20
N PRO A 559 -13.33 50.47 -27.22
CA PRO A 559 -14.10 50.39 -28.46
C PRO A 559 -13.65 51.44 -29.49
N GLY A 560 -13.48 51.02 -30.75
CA GLY A 560 -13.10 51.90 -31.86
C GLY A 560 -11.58 52.14 -32.05
N HIS A 561 -10.72 51.50 -31.24
CA HIS A 561 -9.26 51.54 -31.47
C HIS A 561 -8.88 50.96 -32.85
N PRO A 562 -7.89 51.50 -33.59
CA PRO A 562 -7.56 51.04 -34.96
C PRO A 562 -7.23 49.54 -35.06
N HIS A 563 -6.60 48.95 -34.04
CA HIS A 563 -6.29 47.51 -34.06
C HIS A 563 -7.49 46.60 -33.72
N HIS A 564 -8.66 47.15 -33.42
CA HIS A 564 -9.85 46.37 -33.06
C HIS A 564 -10.46 45.63 -34.28
N SER A 565 -10.15 46.10 -35.49
CA SER A 565 -10.45 45.44 -36.77
C SER A 565 -9.24 44.72 -37.39
N ALA A 566 -8.02 45.12 -37.05
CA ALA A 566 -6.76 44.55 -37.53
C ALA A 566 -5.74 44.38 -36.38
N PRO A 567 -5.79 43.28 -35.61
CA PRO A 567 -4.95 43.09 -34.43
C PRO A 567 -3.47 42.90 -34.77
N VAL A 568 -2.59 43.53 -33.98
CA VAL A 568 -1.13 43.51 -34.17
C VAL A 568 -0.46 42.66 -33.09
N PHE A 569 -0.07 41.43 -33.43
CA PHE A 569 0.48 40.44 -32.49
C PHE A 569 1.94 40.68 -32.03
N ARG A 570 2.52 41.86 -32.29
CA ARG A 570 3.88 42.24 -31.84
C ARG A 570 3.93 43.71 -31.46
N GLY A 571 4.40 44.02 -30.25
CA GLY A 571 4.63 45.39 -29.78
C GLY A 571 3.36 46.18 -29.44
N CYS A 572 2.21 45.53 -29.30
CA CYS A 572 0.97 46.17 -28.89
C CYS A 572 0.26 45.33 -27.80
N ASP A 573 0.44 45.74 -26.54
CA ASP A 573 -0.07 45.03 -25.37
C ASP A 573 -1.61 44.94 -25.36
N GLY A 574 -2.32 45.87 -26.00
CA GLY A 574 -3.79 45.79 -26.14
C GLY A 574 -4.30 44.82 -27.20
N CYS A 575 -3.41 44.31 -28.07
CA CYS A 575 -3.69 43.23 -29.02
C CYS A 575 -3.17 41.87 -28.53
N CYS A 576 -2.07 41.88 -27.76
CA CYS A 576 -1.46 40.71 -27.16
C CYS A 576 -1.11 41.05 -25.70
N PRO A 577 -2.08 40.94 -24.77
CA PRO A 577 -1.84 41.23 -23.36
C PRO A 577 -0.70 40.39 -22.78
N PRO A 578 0.19 40.96 -21.95
CA PRO A 578 1.28 40.21 -21.33
C PRO A 578 0.79 39.21 -20.26
N VAL A 579 -0.50 39.25 -19.92
CA VAL A 579 -1.20 38.40 -18.95
C VAL A 579 -2.45 37.80 -19.59
N HIS A 580 -2.82 36.58 -19.18
CA HIS A 580 -3.67 35.71 -20.00
C HIS A 580 -4.87 35.15 -19.21
N GLY A 581 -5.08 35.61 -17.97
CA GLY A 581 -6.14 35.17 -17.06
C GLY A 581 -5.60 34.96 -15.64
N ASN A 582 -6.45 35.16 -14.63
CA ASN A 582 -6.12 34.90 -13.22
C ASN A 582 -6.95 33.71 -12.70
N VAL A 583 -6.32 32.54 -12.55
CA VAL A 583 -6.92 31.33 -11.93
C VAL A 583 -6.48 31.22 -10.48
N VAL A 584 -7.44 30.94 -9.60
CA VAL A 584 -7.23 30.84 -8.15
C VAL A 584 -7.76 29.52 -7.60
N LEU A 585 -7.22 29.11 -6.45
CA LEU A 585 -7.74 28.02 -5.62
C LEU A 585 -8.31 28.61 -4.34
N LEU A 586 -9.62 28.46 -4.16
CA LEU A 586 -10.38 28.88 -2.98
C LEU A 586 -10.60 27.70 -2.05
N ALA A 587 -10.38 27.91 -0.75
CA ALA A 587 -10.72 26.95 0.31
C ALA A 587 -11.03 27.67 1.62
N SER A 588 -11.84 27.03 2.48
CA SER A 588 -12.14 27.54 3.82
C SER A 588 -11.21 26.93 4.86
N PHE A 589 -10.61 27.77 5.71
CA PHE A 589 -9.84 27.28 6.86
C PHE A 589 -10.76 27.08 8.07
N GLU A 590 -11.06 25.83 8.41
CA GLU A 590 -11.37 25.52 9.80
C GLU A 590 -10.12 25.77 10.65
N LYS A 591 -10.22 26.68 11.63
CA LYS A 591 -9.26 26.75 12.74
C LYS A 591 -9.28 25.42 13.50
N ARG A 592 -8.46 24.46 13.07
CA ARG A 592 -8.01 23.37 13.95
C ARG A 592 -7.51 24.04 15.22
N GLY A 593 -8.06 23.63 16.36
CA GLY A 593 -7.79 24.25 17.67
C GLY A 593 -6.32 24.11 18.07
N GLY A 594 -5.48 25.01 17.57
CA GLY A 594 -4.14 25.21 18.08
C GLY A 594 -4.25 25.70 19.52
N ARG A 595 -3.74 24.91 20.47
CA ARG A 595 -3.36 25.44 21.77
C ARG A 595 -2.42 26.62 21.51
N THR A 596 -2.85 27.81 21.85
CA THR A 596 -1.99 28.99 21.84
C THR A 596 -0.92 28.82 22.91
N GLU A 597 0.28 28.41 22.49
CA GLU A 597 1.53 28.76 23.19
C GLU A 597 1.65 30.29 23.18
N GLY A 598 0.95 30.93 24.11
CA GLY A 598 0.66 32.36 24.03
C GLY A 598 0.04 32.96 25.30
N GLN A 599 0.11 32.25 26.43
CA GLN A 599 -0.12 32.83 27.75
C GLN A 599 1.02 32.43 28.68
N ARG A 600 2.00 33.32 28.82
CA ARG A 600 2.87 33.35 30.00
C ARG A 600 1.96 33.62 31.20
N ALA A 601 1.65 32.59 31.98
CA ALA A 601 1.00 32.77 33.27
C ALA A 601 1.97 33.52 34.19
N ALA A 602 1.62 34.75 34.55
CA ALA A 602 2.30 35.45 35.63
C ALA A 602 2.16 34.64 36.93
N GLN A 603 3.27 34.40 37.61
CA GLN A 603 3.24 33.81 38.95
C GLN A 603 2.62 34.82 39.91
N PRO A 604 1.60 34.46 40.72
CA PRO A 604 1.20 35.27 41.84
C PRO A 604 2.22 35.09 42.97
N GLU A 605 2.86 36.18 43.40
CA GLU A 605 3.73 36.19 44.56
C GLU A 605 2.95 35.82 45.83
N ARG A 606 3.49 34.89 46.63
CA ARG A 606 2.93 34.56 47.95
C ARG A 606 3.55 35.47 49.01
N SER A 607 2.89 36.58 49.31
CA SER A 607 3.15 37.38 50.50
C SER A 607 2.51 36.73 51.75
N ALA A 608 3.20 35.76 52.34
CA ALA A 608 2.84 35.22 53.66
C ALA A 608 3.44 36.10 54.77
N GLY A 609 2.70 37.15 55.17
CA GLY A 609 3.00 37.93 56.37
C GLY A 609 2.75 37.12 57.65
N ARG A 610 3.62 37.31 58.66
CA ARG A 610 3.43 36.75 60.00
C ARG A 610 2.34 37.51 60.76
N SER A 611 1.40 36.77 61.35
CA SER A 611 0.76 37.07 62.64
C SER A 611 0.12 35.79 63.17
#